data_AF-A0A4Q3AZ87-F1
#
_entry.id   AF-A0A4Q3AZ87-F1
#
_cell.length_a   1.000
_cell.length_b   1.000
_cell.length_c   1.000
_cell.angle_alpha   90.00
_cell.angle_beta   90.00
_cell.angle_gamma   90.00
#
_symmetry.space_group_name_H-M   'P 1'
#
loop_
_entity.id
_entity.type
_entity.pdbx_description
1 polymer ?
#
loop_
_entity_poly.entity_id
_entity_poly.type
_entity_poly.pdbx_seq_one_letter_code
_entity_poly.pdbx_strand_id
1 'polypeptide(L)'
;AAHAKTVMDIETKLAGASMTRVESRDPYATYNKMALAALSKTAPSLNWNQYLTKAGIPQNLDSVIVSQPKFIKQVNDILAKPDVEAVKAYLRWHLVHSMAPYLSSNIVNENFAFSGTVLNGVKALEQRWKRVLDNTNNNIGEALGQEYVKVAFTPEAKDKALEMVNNLKAALKEKINTLDWMSAGTKEQAQHKLSTMVTKIGYPDKWRDYKGLNIDRNSYAKNVMNASEFEFKRMVNKLGKPIDRSEWLMTPPTVNAYYNPAMNEIVFPAGILQPPFFNADADDAVNYGGMGAVIGHELTHGFDDQGRQFDADGNLKDWWTKEDAEKFKKKTEVVVKQFNGYQPLPGEYVNGSLTLGENIADLGGLTIAYEAWKKSQEGKKEVGKIDGFTPEQRFFLGWAQVWRVNERPESTKQRLITDPHSPAMFRVNGPLSNMPEFYKAYNIQPGSKMMVADSLRASIW
;
A
#
# COMPACT_ATOMS: atom_id res chain seq x y z
N ALA A 1 -2.03 34.40 -14.94
CA ALA A 1 -0.66 34.15 -15.47
C ALA A 1 0.43 34.37 -14.42
N ALA A 2 0.60 35.58 -13.87
CA ALA A 2 1.66 35.87 -12.90
C ALA A 2 1.66 34.95 -11.66
N HIS A 3 0.52 34.80 -10.96
CA HIS A 3 0.42 33.90 -9.81
C HIS A 3 0.72 32.43 -10.16
N ALA A 4 0.29 31.94 -11.33
CA ALA A 4 0.54 30.56 -11.74
C ALA A 4 2.04 30.28 -11.93
N LYS A 5 2.78 31.22 -12.54
CA LYS A 5 4.24 31.13 -12.66
C LYS A 5 4.89 31.11 -11.27
N THR A 6 4.47 32.01 -10.37
CA THR A 6 5.00 32.07 -9.01
C THR A 6 4.80 30.76 -8.25
N VAL A 7 3.61 30.17 -8.35
CA VAL A 7 3.31 28.85 -7.75
C VAL A 7 4.24 27.78 -8.31
N MET A 8 4.34 27.67 -9.64
CA MET A 8 5.19 26.68 -10.30
C MET A 8 6.68 26.85 -9.93
N ASP A 9 7.18 28.09 -9.84
CA ASP A 9 8.56 28.36 -9.42
C ASP A 9 8.83 27.88 -7.98
N ILE A 10 7.85 28.06 -7.07
CA ILE A 10 7.94 27.57 -5.68
C ILE A 10 7.88 26.05 -5.65
N GLU A 11 6.90 25.43 -6.31
CA GLU A 11 6.73 23.98 -6.40
C GLU A 11 7.99 23.31 -6.98
N THR A 12 8.60 23.89 -8.01
CA THR A 12 9.83 23.38 -8.64
C THR A 12 11.01 23.38 -7.66
N LYS A 13 11.19 24.45 -6.88
CA LYS A 13 12.25 24.51 -5.86
C LYS A 13 12.04 23.47 -4.76
N LEU A 14 10.80 23.32 -4.29
CA LEU A 14 10.43 22.34 -3.28
C LEU A 14 10.65 20.91 -3.79
N ALA A 15 10.20 20.60 -5.01
CA ALA A 15 10.38 19.30 -5.64
C ALA A 15 11.87 18.96 -5.84
N GLY A 16 12.71 19.94 -6.20
CA GLY A 16 14.16 19.76 -6.31
C GLY A 16 14.86 19.40 -4.99
N ALA A 17 14.21 19.63 -3.84
CA ALA A 17 14.71 19.27 -2.51
C ALA A 17 14.00 18.05 -1.90
N SER A 18 12.99 17.50 -2.57
CA SER A 18 12.28 16.30 -2.16
C SER A 18 13.11 15.04 -2.41
N MET A 19 12.90 14.03 -1.57
CA MET A 19 13.38 12.69 -1.87
C MET A 19 12.67 12.13 -3.12
N THR A 20 13.39 11.35 -3.92
CA THR A 20 12.77 10.51 -4.94
C THR A 20 11.84 9.48 -4.30
N ARG A 21 10.97 8.86 -5.11
CA ARG A 21 10.09 7.79 -4.63
C ARG A 21 10.87 6.58 -4.11
N VAL A 22 12.01 6.26 -4.72
CA VAL A 22 12.89 5.16 -4.27
C VAL A 22 13.54 5.50 -2.92
N GLU A 23 14.11 6.69 -2.76
CA GLU A 23 14.69 7.12 -1.48
C GLU A 23 13.65 7.16 -0.35
N SER A 24 12.41 7.57 -0.66
CA SER A 24 11.32 7.65 0.31
C SER A 24 10.83 6.28 0.80
N ARG A 25 11.27 5.17 0.18
CA ARG A 25 10.98 3.81 0.66
C ARG A 25 11.90 3.40 1.81
N ASP A 26 13.09 3.99 1.96
CA ASP A 26 13.99 3.57 3.04
C ASP A 26 13.46 4.08 4.41
N PRO A 27 13.06 3.18 5.33
CA PRO A 27 12.58 3.58 6.64
C PRO A 27 13.64 4.31 7.47
N TYR A 28 14.94 3.97 7.34
CA TYR A 28 16.01 4.68 8.03
C TYR A 28 16.24 6.07 7.44
N ALA A 29 16.13 6.23 6.11
CA ALA A 29 16.26 7.55 5.47
C ALA A 29 15.14 8.51 5.89
N THR A 30 13.93 7.98 6.10
CA THR A 30 12.74 8.76 6.48
C THR A 30 12.54 8.90 7.99
N TYR A 31 13.29 8.17 8.82
CA TYR A 31 13.23 8.28 10.27
C TYR A 31 14.29 9.26 10.82
N ASN A 32 14.01 10.56 10.77
CA ASN A 32 14.88 11.58 11.36
C ASN A 32 14.22 12.19 12.61
N LYS A 33 14.42 11.54 13.76
CA LYS A 33 13.90 12.04 15.04
C LYS A 33 14.67 13.28 15.48
N MET A 34 13.95 14.38 15.72
CA MET A 34 14.53 15.66 16.13
C MET A 34 13.76 16.23 17.32
N ALA A 35 14.48 16.74 18.32
CA ALA A 35 13.87 17.60 19.34
C ALA A 35 13.30 18.86 18.66
N LEU A 36 12.18 19.39 19.16
CA LEU A 36 11.53 20.57 18.57
C LEU A 36 12.46 21.81 18.55
N ALA A 37 13.32 21.93 19.57
CA ALA A 37 14.35 22.97 19.62
C ALA A 37 15.41 22.80 18.51
N ALA A 38 15.76 21.57 18.15
CA ALA A 38 16.71 21.30 17.05
C ALA A 38 16.09 21.60 15.68
N LEU A 39 14.80 21.27 15.49
CA LEU A 39 14.06 21.67 14.29
C LEU A 39 14.03 23.20 14.15
N SER A 40 13.75 23.92 15.24
CA SER A 40 13.72 25.39 15.25
C SER A 40 15.08 26.02 14.89
N LYS A 41 16.20 25.36 15.23
CA LYS A 41 17.54 25.80 14.81
C LYS A 41 17.82 25.49 13.33
N THR A 42 17.30 24.39 12.81
CA THR A 42 17.52 23.95 11.42
C THR A 42 16.67 24.74 10.42
N ALA A 43 15.47 25.14 10.82
CA ALA A 43 14.52 25.89 10.01
C ALA A 43 13.95 27.11 10.79
N PRO A 44 14.78 28.12 11.11
CA PRO A 44 14.41 29.24 11.99
C PRO A 44 13.42 30.22 11.38
N SER A 45 13.20 30.19 10.07
CA SER A 45 12.31 31.14 9.37
C SER A 45 10.81 30.89 9.67
N LEU A 46 10.49 29.79 10.35
CA LEU A 46 9.15 29.51 10.86
C LEU A 46 9.19 29.40 12.39
N ASN A 47 8.28 30.10 13.05
CA ASN A 47 8.05 29.90 14.48
C ASN A 47 7.25 28.60 14.69
N TRP A 48 7.97 27.48 14.85
CA TRP A 48 7.38 26.14 14.98
C TRP A 48 6.44 26.02 16.18
N ASN A 49 6.79 26.60 17.33
CA ASN A 49 5.92 26.57 18.51
C ASN A 49 4.58 27.28 18.23
N GLN A 50 4.65 28.47 17.61
CA GLN A 50 3.43 29.20 17.24
C GLN A 50 2.63 28.45 16.16
N TYR A 51 3.31 27.85 15.18
CA TYR A 51 2.67 27.04 14.14
C TYR A 51 1.90 25.86 14.75
N LEU A 52 2.58 25.06 15.58
CA LEU A 52 1.99 23.90 16.25
C LEU A 52 0.84 24.33 17.18
N THR A 53 1.00 25.41 17.94
CA THR A 53 -0.06 25.95 18.81
C THR A 53 -1.29 26.36 17.99
N LYS A 54 -1.09 27.09 16.89
CA LYS A 54 -2.19 27.50 16.00
C LYS A 54 -2.84 26.32 15.29
N ALA A 55 -2.08 25.27 15.00
CA ALA A 55 -2.59 24.02 14.48
C ALA A 55 -3.33 23.20 15.54
N GLY A 56 -3.38 23.61 16.82
CA GLY A 56 -4.03 22.86 17.89
C GLY A 56 -3.23 21.65 18.36
N ILE A 57 -1.94 21.57 18.02
CA ILE A 57 -1.04 20.50 18.44
C ILE A 57 -0.44 20.86 19.83
N PRO A 58 -0.50 19.94 20.82
CA PRO A 58 0.07 20.17 22.14
C PRO A 58 1.55 20.58 22.09
N GLN A 59 1.97 21.49 22.96
CA GLN A 59 3.35 22.00 22.99
C GLN A 59 4.32 21.12 23.80
N ASN A 60 3.82 20.13 24.52
CA ASN A 60 4.61 19.22 25.34
C ASN A 60 5.20 18.03 24.55
N LEU A 61 5.43 18.19 23.24
CA LEU A 61 6.09 17.19 22.42
C LEU A 61 7.60 17.22 22.69
N ASP A 62 8.18 16.07 23.01
CA ASP A 62 9.63 15.93 23.19
C ASP A 62 10.38 16.04 21.84
N SER A 63 9.75 15.54 20.78
CA SER A 63 10.37 15.32 19.48
C SER A 63 9.36 15.20 18.34
N VAL A 64 9.85 15.30 17.12
CA VAL A 64 9.13 15.07 15.87
C VAL A 64 9.98 14.22 14.93
N ILE A 65 9.33 13.46 14.03
CA ILE A 65 10.02 12.78 12.94
C ILE A 65 9.97 13.69 11.70
N VAL A 66 11.14 14.13 11.23
CA VAL A 66 11.26 14.95 10.01
C VAL A 66 11.60 14.06 8.83
N SER A 67 10.60 13.57 8.10
CA SER A 67 10.85 12.57 7.06
C SER A 67 11.73 13.02 5.91
N GLN A 68 11.77 14.33 5.60
CA GLN A 68 12.59 14.89 4.53
C GLN A 68 13.32 16.16 5.00
N PRO A 69 14.47 16.02 5.69
CA PRO A 69 15.19 17.19 6.25
C PRO A 69 15.62 18.22 5.19
N LYS A 70 16.04 17.75 4.00
CA LYS A 70 16.40 18.63 2.87
C LYS A 70 15.22 19.48 2.40
N PHE A 71 14.03 18.90 2.32
CA PHE A 71 12.80 19.62 1.98
C PHE A 71 12.49 20.70 3.02
N ILE A 72 12.57 20.38 4.32
CA ILE A 72 12.35 21.36 5.39
C ILE A 72 13.37 22.51 5.34
N LYS A 73 14.63 22.23 5.02
CA LYS A 73 15.62 23.29 4.76
C LYS A 73 15.22 24.17 3.57
N GLN A 74 14.73 23.58 2.48
CA GLN A 74 14.27 24.36 1.32
C GLN A 74 13.04 25.23 1.64
N VAL A 75 12.12 24.74 2.47
CA VAL A 75 11.00 25.54 3.01
C VAL A 75 11.54 26.73 3.82
N ASN A 76 12.52 26.49 4.71
CA ASN A 76 13.17 27.57 5.44
C ASN A 76 13.81 28.60 4.50
N ASP A 77 14.52 28.16 3.47
CA ASP A 77 15.23 29.04 2.54
C ASP A 77 14.24 29.93 1.75
N ILE A 78 13.05 29.42 1.42
CA ILE A 78 11.96 30.20 0.82
C ILE A 78 11.39 31.22 1.82
N LEU A 79 11.26 30.85 3.09
CA LEU A 79 10.68 31.69 4.14
C LEU A 79 11.65 32.68 4.78
N ALA A 80 12.96 32.55 4.57
CA ALA A 80 13.98 33.42 5.19
C ALA A 80 13.91 34.87 4.72
N LYS A 81 13.53 35.08 3.45
CA LYS A 81 13.24 36.40 2.85
C LYS A 81 11.99 36.27 1.99
N PRO A 82 10.81 36.12 2.61
CA PRO A 82 9.62 35.72 1.89
C PRO A 82 9.12 36.90 1.06
N ASP A 83 8.93 36.68 -0.23
CA ASP A 83 7.90 37.43 -0.95
C ASP A 83 6.55 36.95 -0.41
N VAL A 84 5.98 37.74 0.51
CA VAL A 84 4.75 37.39 1.22
C VAL A 84 3.58 37.19 0.23
N GLU A 85 3.53 37.94 -0.86
CA GLU A 85 2.48 37.76 -1.86
C GLU A 85 2.68 36.48 -2.68
N ALA A 86 3.93 36.10 -2.96
CA ALA A 86 4.23 34.81 -3.56
C ALA A 86 3.82 33.63 -2.65
N VAL A 87 4.15 33.71 -1.35
CA VAL A 87 3.76 32.68 -0.38
C VAL A 87 2.24 32.60 -0.24
N LYS A 88 1.54 33.74 -0.19
CA LYS A 88 0.06 33.76 -0.17
C LYS A 88 -0.52 33.19 -1.46
N ALA A 89 0.06 33.47 -2.63
CA ALA A 89 -0.40 32.90 -3.90
C ALA A 89 -0.28 31.36 -3.89
N TYR A 90 0.85 30.83 -3.41
CA TYR A 90 1.07 29.39 -3.20
C TYR A 90 0.03 28.76 -2.26
N LEU A 91 -0.17 29.33 -1.08
CA LEU A 91 -1.13 28.79 -0.10
C LEU A 91 -2.59 28.87 -0.59
N ARG A 92 -2.96 29.97 -1.27
CA ARG A 92 -4.30 30.13 -1.87
C ARG A 92 -4.55 29.09 -2.96
N TRP A 93 -3.55 28.83 -3.82
CA TRP A 93 -3.65 27.80 -4.85
C TRP A 93 -3.93 26.42 -4.23
N HIS A 94 -3.13 25.99 -3.25
CA HIS A 94 -3.33 24.68 -2.63
C HIS A 94 -4.68 24.56 -1.90
N LEU A 95 -5.20 25.65 -1.31
CA LEU A 95 -6.55 25.66 -0.73
C LEU A 95 -7.63 25.52 -1.81
N VAL A 96 -7.53 26.26 -2.92
CA VAL A 96 -8.51 26.17 -4.02
C VAL A 96 -8.45 24.79 -4.66
N HIS A 97 -7.26 24.27 -4.92
CA HIS A 97 -7.06 22.97 -5.55
C HIS A 97 -7.61 21.82 -4.69
N SER A 98 -7.34 21.81 -3.38
CA SER A 98 -7.83 20.76 -2.48
C SER A 98 -9.36 20.79 -2.31
N MET A 99 -9.97 21.97 -2.39
CA MET A 99 -11.42 22.11 -2.28
C MET A 99 -12.15 21.97 -3.62
N ALA A 100 -11.46 22.09 -4.76
CA ALA A 100 -12.04 22.14 -6.09
C ALA A 100 -13.07 21.01 -6.38
N PRO A 101 -12.86 19.75 -5.98
CA PRO A 101 -13.82 18.66 -6.22
C PRO A 101 -15.19 18.85 -5.54
N TYR A 102 -15.28 19.75 -4.57
CA TYR A 102 -16.45 19.94 -3.70
C TYR A 102 -17.18 21.27 -3.91
N LEU A 103 -16.78 22.04 -4.92
CA LEU A 103 -17.32 23.38 -5.24
C LEU A 103 -18.30 23.33 -6.42
N SER A 104 -18.53 24.47 -7.07
CA SER A 104 -19.44 24.59 -8.22
C SER A 104 -18.96 23.77 -9.42
N SER A 105 -19.88 23.41 -10.32
CA SER A 105 -19.56 22.62 -11.52
C SER A 105 -18.43 23.23 -12.35
N ASN A 106 -18.33 24.56 -12.45
CA ASN A 106 -17.26 25.21 -13.20
C ASN A 106 -15.88 24.90 -12.63
N ILE A 107 -15.74 24.93 -11.30
CA ILE A 107 -14.46 24.65 -10.62
C ILE A 107 -14.14 23.15 -10.67
N VAL A 108 -15.14 22.30 -10.45
CA VAL A 108 -14.97 20.84 -10.54
C VAL A 108 -14.52 20.44 -11.95
N ASN A 109 -15.14 21.01 -12.99
CA ASN A 109 -14.81 20.71 -14.37
C ASN A 109 -13.42 21.22 -14.75
N GLU A 110 -13.00 22.39 -14.27
CA GLU A 110 -11.64 22.90 -14.49
C GLU A 110 -10.58 22.02 -13.82
N ASN A 111 -10.81 21.61 -12.57
CA ASN A 111 -9.93 20.66 -11.89
C ASN A 111 -9.89 19.30 -12.59
N PHE A 112 -11.03 18.82 -13.09
CA PHE A 112 -11.12 17.58 -13.86
C PHE A 112 -10.38 17.68 -15.21
N ALA A 113 -10.46 18.83 -15.88
CA ALA A 113 -9.79 19.07 -17.15
C ALA A 113 -8.29 18.78 -17.03
N PHE A 114 -7.64 19.21 -15.96
CA PHE A 114 -6.23 18.88 -15.72
C PHE A 114 -6.04 17.49 -15.09
N SER A 115 -6.53 17.28 -13.87
CA SER A 115 -6.20 16.08 -13.08
C SER A 115 -6.81 14.80 -13.63
N GLY A 116 -8.02 14.88 -14.20
CA GLY A 116 -8.70 13.74 -14.80
C GLY A 116 -8.26 13.48 -16.23
N THR A 117 -8.25 14.52 -17.08
CA THR A 117 -8.00 14.32 -18.51
C THR A 117 -6.52 14.35 -18.86
N VAL A 118 -5.77 15.40 -18.49
CA VAL A 118 -4.35 15.54 -18.87
C VAL A 118 -3.47 14.51 -18.17
N LEU A 119 -3.64 14.33 -16.85
CA LEU A 119 -2.80 13.40 -16.09
C LEU A 119 -3.20 11.93 -16.24
N ASN A 120 -4.50 11.65 -16.39
CA ASN A 120 -5.04 10.28 -16.32
C ASN A 120 -5.75 9.80 -17.58
N GLY A 121 -5.93 10.65 -18.60
CA GLY A 121 -6.59 10.31 -19.86
C GLY A 121 -8.10 10.09 -19.75
N VAL A 122 -8.72 10.36 -18.59
CA VAL A 122 -10.14 10.13 -18.33
C VAL A 122 -10.98 11.06 -19.20
N LYS A 123 -12.04 10.53 -19.84
CA LYS A 123 -12.83 11.27 -20.83
C LYS A 123 -14.07 11.96 -20.28
N ALA A 124 -14.57 11.52 -19.13
CA ALA A 124 -15.75 12.10 -18.50
C ALA A 124 -15.60 12.07 -16.99
N LEU A 125 -16.10 13.12 -16.34
CA LEU A 125 -16.17 13.17 -14.90
C LEU A 125 -17.09 12.05 -14.39
N GLU A 126 -16.68 11.42 -13.30
CA GLU A 126 -17.48 10.37 -12.68
C GLU A 126 -18.85 10.89 -12.23
N GLN A 127 -19.86 10.01 -12.34
CA GLN A 127 -21.22 10.28 -11.92
C GLN A 127 -21.25 10.78 -10.47
N ARG A 128 -22.09 11.79 -10.22
CA ARG A 128 -22.11 12.51 -8.94
C ARG A 128 -22.30 11.58 -7.73
N TRP A 129 -23.18 10.59 -7.82
CA TRP A 129 -23.47 9.70 -6.70
C TRP A 129 -22.25 8.86 -6.29
N LYS A 130 -21.40 8.44 -7.23
CA LYS A 130 -20.16 7.71 -6.94
C LYS A 130 -19.15 8.58 -6.20
N ARG A 131 -18.91 9.79 -6.71
CA ARG A 131 -18.04 10.78 -6.03
C ARG A 131 -18.51 11.12 -4.62
N VAL A 132 -19.83 11.23 -4.43
CA VAL A 132 -20.41 11.45 -3.10
C VAL A 132 -20.23 10.21 -2.21
N LEU A 133 -20.42 9.01 -2.74
CA LEU A 133 -20.20 7.75 -2.02
C LEU A 133 -18.74 7.60 -1.59
N ASP A 134 -17.79 7.86 -2.48
CA ASP A 134 -16.35 7.80 -2.18
C ASP A 134 -15.99 8.81 -1.09
N ASN A 135 -16.49 10.05 -1.20
CA ASN A 135 -16.28 11.05 -0.17
C ASN A 135 -16.92 10.65 1.18
N THR A 136 -18.09 10.00 1.17
CA THR A 136 -18.71 9.47 2.39
C THR A 136 -17.83 8.38 3.00
N ASN A 137 -17.33 7.43 2.21
CA ASN A 137 -16.43 6.38 2.68
C ASN A 137 -15.11 6.97 3.24
N ASN A 138 -14.54 7.98 2.59
CA ASN A 138 -13.29 8.61 3.03
C ASN A 138 -13.43 9.36 4.37
N ASN A 139 -14.59 9.93 4.65
CA ASN A 139 -14.78 10.79 5.83
C ASN A 139 -15.47 10.07 7.00
N ILE A 140 -16.43 9.19 6.72
CA ILE A 140 -17.22 8.45 7.72
C ILE A 140 -17.33 6.95 7.41
N GLY A 141 -16.31 6.37 6.77
CA GLY A 141 -16.40 5.02 6.23
C GLY A 141 -16.50 3.88 7.24
N GLU A 142 -16.17 4.08 8.53
CA GLU A 142 -16.50 3.08 9.55
C GLU A 142 -17.99 3.06 9.87
N ALA A 143 -18.67 4.23 9.86
CA ALA A 143 -20.13 4.28 10.00
C ALA A 143 -20.82 3.67 8.77
N LEU A 144 -20.33 3.95 7.56
CA LEU A 144 -20.79 3.26 6.35
C LEU A 144 -20.50 1.75 6.41
N GLY A 145 -19.32 1.39 6.91
CA GLY A 145 -18.86 0.01 7.05
C GLY A 145 -19.78 -0.84 7.92
N GLN A 146 -20.32 -0.28 9.01
CA GLN A 146 -21.32 -0.96 9.85
C GLN A 146 -22.54 -1.41 9.06
N GLU A 147 -23.07 -0.55 8.18
CA GLU A 147 -24.23 -0.91 7.36
C GLU A 147 -23.84 -1.83 6.20
N TYR A 148 -22.66 -1.62 5.61
CA TYR A 148 -22.13 -2.47 4.54
C TYR A 148 -22.02 -3.93 4.96
N VAL A 149 -21.40 -4.22 6.12
CA VAL A 149 -21.14 -5.61 6.53
C VAL A 149 -22.41 -6.37 6.91
N LYS A 150 -23.50 -5.69 7.28
CA LYS A 150 -24.80 -6.34 7.52
C LYS A 150 -25.40 -6.95 6.26
N VAL A 151 -25.07 -6.40 5.09
CA VAL A 151 -25.68 -6.77 3.81
C VAL A 151 -24.72 -7.54 2.91
N ALA A 152 -23.43 -7.23 2.98
CA ALA A 152 -22.43 -7.69 2.01
C ALA A 152 -21.38 -8.65 2.58
N PHE A 153 -21.47 -9.05 3.85
CA PHE A 153 -20.47 -9.91 4.48
C PHE A 153 -21.11 -10.90 5.48
N THR A 154 -20.63 -12.14 5.53
CA THR A 154 -21.19 -13.17 6.42
C THR A 154 -20.14 -13.73 7.38
N PRO A 155 -20.55 -14.25 8.56
CA PRO A 155 -19.64 -14.91 9.49
C PRO A 155 -18.88 -16.09 8.86
N GLU A 156 -19.53 -16.86 8.00
CA GLU A 156 -18.92 -18.02 7.34
C GLU A 156 -17.78 -17.61 6.39
N ALA A 157 -17.93 -16.48 5.69
CA ALA A 157 -16.87 -15.91 4.87
C ALA A 157 -15.65 -15.50 5.72
N LYS A 158 -15.89 -14.96 6.93
CA LYS A 158 -14.82 -14.63 7.90
C LYS A 158 -14.08 -15.88 8.35
N ASP A 159 -14.79 -16.94 8.71
CA ASP A 159 -14.20 -18.19 9.21
C ASP A 159 -13.36 -18.88 8.13
N LYS A 160 -13.87 -18.97 6.90
CA LYS A 160 -13.12 -19.57 5.78
C LYS A 160 -11.90 -18.74 5.37
N ALA A 161 -12.00 -17.41 5.42
CA ALA A 161 -10.82 -16.54 5.22
C ALA A 161 -9.78 -16.74 6.33
N LEU A 162 -10.21 -16.91 7.59
CA LEU A 162 -9.31 -17.16 8.72
C LEU A 162 -8.60 -18.52 8.60
N GLU A 163 -9.30 -19.57 8.17
CA GLU A 163 -8.69 -20.86 7.88
C GLU A 163 -7.58 -20.73 6.83
N MET A 164 -7.86 -20.01 5.73
CA MET A 164 -6.88 -19.75 4.68
C MET A 164 -5.66 -19.01 5.22
N VAL A 165 -5.85 -17.96 6.04
CA VAL A 165 -4.73 -17.26 6.69
C VAL A 165 -3.88 -18.20 7.53
N ASN A 166 -4.49 -19.08 8.32
CA ASN A 166 -3.76 -20.03 9.15
C ASN A 166 -2.97 -21.04 8.30
N ASN A 167 -3.55 -21.52 7.20
CA ASN A 167 -2.88 -22.39 6.25
C ASN A 167 -1.65 -21.72 5.62
N LEU A 168 -1.74 -20.44 5.25
CA LEU A 168 -0.62 -19.69 4.70
C LEU A 168 0.45 -19.36 5.73
N LYS A 169 0.09 -19.02 6.98
CA LYS A 169 1.07 -18.86 8.06
C LYS A 169 1.83 -20.16 8.33
N ALA A 170 1.14 -21.30 8.29
CA ALA A 170 1.76 -22.61 8.44
C ALA A 170 2.75 -22.92 7.28
N ALA A 171 2.34 -22.66 6.04
CA ALA A 171 3.23 -22.83 4.88
C ALA A 171 4.47 -21.93 4.96
N LEU A 172 4.31 -20.63 5.26
CA LEU A 172 5.43 -19.71 5.41
C LEU A 172 6.37 -20.12 6.56
N LYS A 173 5.80 -20.58 7.69
CA LYS A 173 6.61 -21.12 8.81
C LYS A 173 7.49 -22.27 8.37
N GLU A 174 6.95 -23.25 7.64
CA GLU A 174 7.75 -24.36 7.13
C GLU A 174 8.81 -23.87 6.14
N LYS A 175 8.41 -23.01 5.22
CA LYS A 175 9.28 -22.46 4.20
C LYS A 175 10.51 -21.76 4.78
N ILE A 176 10.32 -20.86 5.77
CA ILE A 176 11.40 -20.18 6.51
C ILE A 176 12.42 -21.18 7.07
N ASN A 177 11.96 -22.32 7.60
CA ASN A 177 12.88 -23.32 8.16
C ASN A 177 13.76 -23.97 7.09
N THR A 178 13.26 -24.09 5.85
CA THR A 178 13.98 -24.72 4.74
C THR A 178 14.91 -23.78 3.96
N LEU A 179 14.86 -22.46 4.18
CA LEU A 179 15.70 -21.50 3.46
C LEU A 179 17.20 -21.78 3.66
N ASP A 180 17.93 -22.04 2.59
CA ASP A 180 19.37 -22.37 2.63
C ASP A 180 20.27 -21.14 2.85
N TRP A 181 19.74 -19.96 2.57
CA TRP A 181 20.49 -18.72 2.56
C TRP A 181 20.47 -18.00 3.90
N MET A 182 19.54 -18.32 4.80
CA MET A 182 19.34 -17.65 6.08
C MET A 182 19.93 -18.46 7.25
N SER A 183 20.68 -17.82 8.15
CA SER A 183 21.22 -18.45 9.35
C SER A 183 20.13 -18.88 10.35
N ALA A 184 20.47 -19.80 11.26
CA ALA A 184 19.54 -20.31 12.27
C ALA A 184 18.97 -19.20 13.18
N GLY A 185 19.80 -18.24 13.58
CA GLY A 185 19.37 -17.11 14.44
C GLY A 185 18.39 -16.17 13.73
N THR A 186 18.66 -15.81 12.46
CA THR A 186 17.74 -14.98 11.68
C THR A 186 16.42 -15.72 11.40
N LYS A 187 16.46 -17.05 11.18
CA LYS A 187 15.25 -17.86 11.05
C LYS A 187 14.42 -17.85 12.33
N GLU A 188 15.03 -17.98 13.51
CA GLU A 188 14.33 -17.91 14.79
C GLU A 188 13.60 -16.56 14.97
N GLN A 189 14.27 -15.45 14.64
CA GLN A 189 13.65 -14.12 14.68
C GLN A 189 12.51 -13.98 13.65
N ALA A 190 12.68 -14.53 12.44
CA ALA A 190 11.62 -14.54 11.43
C ALA A 190 10.39 -15.34 11.90
N GLN A 191 10.60 -16.48 12.56
CA GLN A 191 9.53 -17.27 13.18
C GLN A 191 8.83 -16.51 14.31
N HIS A 192 9.60 -15.85 15.17
CA HIS A 192 9.03 -15.03 16.24
C HIS A 192 8.14 -13.92 15.67
N LYS A 193 8.63 -13.20 14.65
CA LYS A 193 7.86 -12.17 13.95
C LYS A 193 6.59 -12.71 13.30
N LEU A 194 6.68 -13.85 12.61
CA LEU A 194 5.51 -14.49 12.00
C LEU A 194 4.47 -14.91 13.06
N SER A 195 4.93 -15.47 14.19
CA SER A 195 4.05 -15.95 15.26
C SER A 195 3.29 -14.84 16.00
N THR A 196 3.86 -13.63 16.03
CA THR A 196 3.28 -12.46 16.68
C THR A 196 2.44 -11.60 15.73
N MET A 197 2.46 -11.93 14.43
CA MET A 197 1.75 -11.16 13.42
C MET A 197 0.24 -11.28 13.61
N VAL A 198 -0.42 -10.15 13.83
CA VAL A 198 -1.87 -10.07 14.08
C VAL A 198 -2.63 -10.15 12.75
N THR A 199 -3.77 -10.84 12.75
CA THR A 199 -4.67 -10.91 11.58
C THR A 199 -5.98 -10.20 11.89
N LYS A 200 -6.41 -9.30 10.99
CA LYS A 200 -7.71 -8.61 11.05
C LYS A 200 -8.53 -8.91 9.79
N ILE A 201 -9.77 -9.35 9.94
CA ILE A 201 -10.62 -9.84 8.83
C ILE A 201 -12.00 -9.21 8.88
N GLY A 202 -12.44 -8.64 7.76
CA GLY A 202 -13.77 -8.08 7.55
C GLY A 202 -13.92 -6.66 8.07
N TYR A 203 -13.96 -6.50 9.39
CA TYR A 203 -14.33 -5.24 10.05
C TYR A 203 -13.81 -5.16 11.49
N PRO A 204 -13.69 -3.94 12.08
CA PRO A 204 -13.24 -3.77 13.46
C PRO A 204 -14.27 -4.27 14.47
N ASP A 205 -13.80 -4.85 15.58
CA ASP A 205 -14.66 -5.21 16.71
C ASP A 205 -15.20 -3.98 17.45
N LYS A 206 -14.46 -2.86 17.38
CA LYS A 206 -14.82 -1.58 17.97
C LYS A 206 -14.91 -0.50 16.90
N TRP A 207 -16.09 0.07 16.74
CA TRP A 207 -16.36 1.11 15.77
C TRP A 207 -15.95 2.49 16.26
N ARG A 208 -15.52 3.35 15.33
CA ARG A 208 -15.30 4.77 15.56
C ARG A 208 -16.58 5.49 15.97
N ASP A 209 -16.45 6.34 16.98
CA ASP A 209 -17.47 7.33 17.35
C ASP A 209 -17.29 8.61 16.52
N TYR A 210 -18.39 9.12 15.98
CA TYR A 210 -18.45 10.34 15.19
C TYR A 210 -19.11 11.50 15.95
N LYS A 211 -19.34 11.36 17.26
CA LYS A 211 -19.84 12.44 18.12
C LYS A 211 -18.94 13.68 18.02
N GLY A 212 -19.57 14.82 17.72
CA GLY A 212 -18.88 16.10 17.51
C GLY A 212 -18.57 16.41 16.04
N LEU A 213 -18.80 15.48 15.11
CA LEU A 213 -18.79 15.77 13.68
C LEU A 213 -20.12 16.42 13.28
N ASN A 214 -20.05 17.70 12.88
CA ASN A 214 -21.22 18.46 12.44
C ASN A 214 -21.40 18.37 10.93
N ILE A 215 -22.51 17.76 10.50
CA ILE A 215 -22.90 17.62 9.10
C ILE A 215 -24.32 18.15 8.94
N ASP A 216 -24.54 19.03 7.98
CA ASP A 216 -25.88 19.56 7.67
C ASP A 216 -26.20 19.53 6.17
N ARG A 217 -27.40 19.99 5.80
CA ARG A 217 -27.84 20.06 4.39
C ARG A 217 -27.52 21.40 3.72
N ASN A 218 -26.93 22.35 4.42
CA ASN A 218 -26.75 23.73 3.97
C ASN A 218 -25.51 23.89 3.09
N SER A 219 -24.41 23.19 3.39
CA SER A 219 -23.18 23.33 2.61
C SER A 219 -22.33 22.05 2.57
N TYR A 220 -22.24 21.46 1.37
CA TYR A 220 -21.40 20.29 1.12
C TYR A 220 -19.91 20.58 1.35
N ALA A 221 -19.39 21.71 0.87
CA ALA A 221 -18.01 22.10 1.10
C ALA A 221 -17.70 22.29 2.59
N LYS A 222 -18.64 22.85 3.37
CA LYS A 222 -18.48 22.99 4.82
C LYS A 222 -18.47 21.63 5.52
N ASN A 223 -19.30 20.69 5.09
CA ASN A 223 -19.27 19.31 5.62
C ASN A 223 -17.91 18.64 5.40
N VAL A 224 -17.31 18.79 4.21
CA VAL A 224 -15.97 18.26 3.91
C VAL A 224 -14.91 18.90 4.80
N MET A 225 -14.97 20.23 5.01
CA MET A 225 -14.07 20.93 5.93
C MET A 225 -14.26 20.45 7.38
N ASN A 226 -15.50 20.28 7.84
CA ASN A 226 -15.80 19.81 9.18
C ASN A 226 -15.29 18.38 9.40
N ALA A 227 -15.42 17.50 8.41
CA ALA A 227 -14.89 16.14 8.48
C ALA A 227 -13.35 16.11 8.51
N SER A 228 -12.69 16.95 7.71
CA SER A 228 -11.23 17.10 7.73
C SER A 228 -10.73 17.61 9.09
N GLU A 229 -11.42 18.60 9.68
CA GLU A 229 -11.10 19.13 11.00
C GLU A 229 -11.34 18.09 12.12
N PHE A 230 -12.43 17.32 12.02
CA PHE A 230 -12.73 16.24 12.96
C PHE A 230 -11.63 15.16 12.96
N GLU A 231 -11.23 14.69 11.77
CA GLU A 231 -10.18 13.68 11.64
C GLU A 231 -8.82 14.21 12.11
N PHE A 232 -8.49 15.46 11.78
CA PHE A 232 -7.27 16.11 12.28
C PHE A 232 -7.25 16.16 13.82
N LYS A 233 -8.33 16.60 14.46
CA LYS A 233 -8.45 16.62 15.92
C LYS A 233 -8.32 15.21 16.52
N ARG A 234 -8.92 14.20 15.88
CA ARG A 234 -8.80 12.80 16.30
C ARG A 234 -7.34 12.35 16.29
N MET A 235 -6.59 12.64 15.23
CA MET A 235 -5.17 12.28 15.12
C MET A 235 -4.31 13.03 16.15
N VAL A 236 -4.53 14.33 16.34
CA VAL A 236 -3.85 15.11 17.38
C VAL A 236 -4.14 14.55 18.78
N ASN A 237 -5.38 14.15 19.04
CA ASN A 237 -5.80 13.58 20.33
C ASN A 237 -5.16 12.23 20.67
N LYS A 238 -4.42 11.60 19.74
CA LYS A 238 -3.63 10.39 20.01
C LYS A 238 -2.26 10.69 20.61
N LEU A 239 -1.75 11.92 20.45
CA LEU A 239 -0.44 12.31 20.96
C LEU A 239 -0.37 12.15 22.48
N GLY A 240 0.70 11.51 22.97
CA GLY A 240 0.92 11.24 24.40
C GLY A 240 0.10 10.08 24.97
N LYS A 241 -0.66 9.34 24.15
CA LYS A 241 -1.42 8.15 24.57
C LYS A 241 -0.77 6.86 24.04
N PRO A 242 -1.04 5.70 24.68
CA PRO A 242 -0.66 4.41 24.12
C PRO A 242 -1.27 4.20 22.73
N ILE A 243 -0.58 3.41 21.91
CA ILE A 243 -1.06 3.03 20.58
C ILE A 243 -2.32 2.15 20.74
N ASP A 244 -3.39 2.49 20.02
CA ASP A 244 -4.59 1.66 19.93
C ASP A 244 -4.38 0.55 18.91
N ARG A 245 -4.10 -0.67 19.37
CA ARG A 245 -3.90 -1.83 18.50
C ARG A 245 -5.18 -2.36 17.86
N SER A 246 -6.35 -1.89 18.26
CA SER A 246 -7.63 -2.27 17.64
C SER A 246 -7.97 -1.45 16.40
N GLU A 247 -7.26 -0.35 16.13
CA GLU A 247 -7.54 0.56 15.02
C GLU A 247 -7.25 -0.07 13.65
N TRP A 248 -8.03 0.31 12.63
CA TRP A 248 -7.86 -0.09 11.24
C TRP A 248 -7.46 1.11 10.37
N LEU A 249 -6.61 0.87 9.36
CA LEU A 249 -6.18 1.89 8.39
C LEU A 249 -7.07 1.94 7.13
N MET A 250 -7.93 0.93 6.95
CA MET A 250 -8.90 0.86 5.86
C MET A 250 -10.29 0.59 6.42
N THR A 251 -11.31 1.15 5.77
CA THR A 251 -12.72 0.94 6.13
C THR A 251 -13.20 -0.41 5.59
N PRO A 252 -14.22 -1.05 6.21
CA PRO A 252 -14.72 -2.35 5.77
C PRO A 252 -15.12 -2.45 4.28
N PRO A 253 -15.73 -1.43 3.64
CA PRO A 253 -16.10 -1.50 2.23
C PRO A 253 -14.92 -1.43 1.23
N THR A 254 -13.70 -1.14 1.70
CA THR A 254 -12.54 -0.97 0.82
C THR A 254 -12.16 -2.28 0.15
N VAL A 255 -12.00 -2.25 -1.18
CA VAL A 255 -11.49 -3.38 -1.96
C VAL A 255 -9.97 -3.28 -2.04
N ASN A 256 -9.29 -3.62 -0.95
CA ASN A 256 -7.83 -3.64 -0.85
C ASN A 256 -7.42 -4.50 0.36
N ALA A 257 -6.13 -4.72 0.58
CA ALA A 257 -5.56 -5.30 1.78
C ALA A 257 -4.33 -4.49 2.22
N TYR A 258 -3.83 -4.72 3.44
CA TYR A 258 -2.57 -4.11 3.86
C TYR A 258 -1.83 -4.90 4.93
N TYR A 259 -0.51 -4.71 4.95
CA TYR A 259 0.40 -4.97 6.06
C TYR A 259 0.84 -3.66 6.70
N ASN A 260 0.84 -3.60 8.04
CA ASN A 260 1.37 -2.47 8.78
C ASN A 260 2.59 -2.89 9.63
N PRO A 261 3.81 -2.42 9.30
CA PRO A 261 5.03 -2.84 9.98
C PRO A 261 5.07 -2.44 11.45
N ALA A 262 4.58 -1.26 11.81
CA ALA A 262 4.62 -0.76 13.19
C ALA A 262 3.69 -1.53 14.14
N MET A 263 2.73 -2.27 13.58
CA MET A 263 1.76 -3.07 14.32
C MET A 263 1.99 -4.56 14.15
N ASN A 264 2.87 -4.95 13.22
CA ASN A 264 3.06 -6.32 12.74
C ASN A 264 1.70 -6.99 12.49
N GLU A 265 0.87 -6.39 11.64
CA GLU A 265 -0.49 -6.88 11.36
C GLU A 265 -0.78 -6.94 9.86
N ILE A 266 -1.59 -7.93 9.46
CA ILE A 266 -2.18 -8.07 8.14
C ILE A 266 -3.69 -7.89 8.23
N VAL A 267 -4.27 -7.14 7.31
CA VAL A 267 -5.66 -6.70 7.39
C VAL A 267 -6.38 -6.85 6.06
N PHE A 268 -7.55 -7.50 6.10
CA PHE A 268 -8.38 -7.80 4.95
C PHE A 268 -9.80 -7.26 5.18
N PRO A 269 -10.13 -6.03 4.77
CA PRO A 269 -11.49 -5.49 4.80
C PRO A 269 -12.51 -6.41 4.12
N ALA A 270 -13.77 -6.34 4.55
CA ALA A 270 -14.86 -7.11 3.96
C ALA A 270 -15.01 -6.88 2.45
N GLY A 271 -14.65 -5.69 1.96
CA GLY A 271 -14.67 -5.33 0.56
C GLY A 271 -13.74 -6.16 -0.33
N ILE A 272 -12.60 -6.67 0.15
CA ILE A 272 -11.75 -7.54 -0.69
C ILE A 272 -12.20 -9.02 -0.68
N LEU A 273 -12.98 -9.44 0.32
CA LEU A 273 -13.45 -10.81 0.51
C LEU A 273 -14.67 -11.13 -0.37
N GLN A 274 -14.54 -10.89 -1.66
CA GLN A 274 -15.57 -11.12 -2.68
C GLN A 274 -14.95 -11.56 -4.02
N PRO A 275 -15.75 -12.10 -4.97
CA PRO A 275 -15.23 -12.44 -6.28
C PRO A 275 -14.61 -11.22 -7.00
N PRO A 276 -13.52 -11.38 -7.76
CA PRO A 276 -12.86 -12.65 -8.10
C PRO A 276 -11.81 -13.13 -7.07
N PHE A 277 -11.56 -12.39 -5.98
CA PHE A 277 -10.55 -12.77 -4.99
C PHE A 277 -11.01 -13.99 -4.18
N PHE A 278 -12.22 -13.92 -3.64
CA PHE A 278 -12.76 -14.91 -2.71
C PHE A 278 -14.22 -15.24 -3.01
N ASN A 279 -14.54 -16.53 -3.07
CA ASN A 279 -15.90 -17.02 -3.15
C ASN A 279 -16.02 -18.28 -2.28
N ALA A 280 -16.86 -18.21 -1.23
CA ALA A 280 -17.03 -19.32 -0.29
C ALA A 280 -17.51 -20.62 -0.97
N ASP A 281 -18.22 -20.51 -2.09
CA ASP A 281 -18.78 -21.64 -2.83
C ASP A 281 -17.89 -22.12 -4.00
N ALA A 282 -16.78 -21.42 -4.28
CA ALA A 282 -15.88 -21.79 -5.37
C ALA A 282 -14.84 -22.83 -4.96
N ASP A 283 -14.27 -23.50 -5.98
CA ASP A 283 -13.13 -24.40 -5.87
C ASP A 283 -11.95 -23.75 -5.13
N ASP A 284 -11.34 -24.48 -4.21
CA ASP A 284 -10.25 -23.99 -3.37
C ASP A 284 -9.07 -23.49 -4.22
N ALA A 285 -8.77 -24.13 -5.36
CA ALA A 285 -7.64 -23.69 -6.19
C ALA A 285 -7.79 -22.23 -6.64
N VAL A 286 -8.99 -21.80 -7.04
CA VAL A 286 -9.26 -20.41 -7.45
C VAL A 286 -9.15 -19.46 -6.25
N ASN A 287 -9.72 -19.84 -5.11
CA ASN A 287 -9.66 -19.04 -3.88
C ASN A 287 -8.22 -18.85 -3.37
N TYR A 288 -7.39 -19.90 -3.41
CA TYR A 288 -5.99 -19.80 -3.04
C TYR A 288 -5.16 -19.03 -4.07
N GLY A 289 -5.47 -19.15 -5.37
CA GLY A 289 -4.83 -18.35 -6.42
C GLY A 289 -5.20 -16.86 -6.38
N GLY A 290 -6.42 -16.54 -5.93
CA GLY A 290 -6.90 -15.17 -5.72
C GLY A 290 -6.57 -14.67 -4.32
N MET A 291 -7.51 -14.83 -3.38
CA MET A 291 -7.36 -14.33 -2.00
C MET A 291 -6.19 -14.96 -1.25
N GLY A 292 -5.87 -16.24 -1.48
CA GLY A 292 -4.70 -16.87 -0.87
C GLY A 292 -3.41 -16.14 -1.26
N ALA A 293 -3.21 -15.87 -2.54
CA ALA A 293 -2.05 -15.11 -3.02
C ALA A 293 -2.00 -13.69 -2.43
N VAL A 294 -3.14 -13.02 -2.27
CA VAL A 294 -3.21 -11.71 -1.58
C VAL A 294 -2.87 -11.83 -0.09
N ILE A 295 -3.34 -12.87 0.61
CA ILE A 295 -2.95 -13.12 2.01
C ILE A 295 -1.44 -13.37 2.11
N GLY A 296 -0.90 -14.19 1.20
CA GLY A 296 0.53 -14.46 1.12
C GLY A 296 1.34 -13.19 0.84
N HIS A 297 0.80 -12.30 0.02
CA HIS A 297 1.40 -11.01 -0.31
C HIS A 297 1.54 -10.14 0.96
N GLU A 298 0.47 -9.98 1.73
CA GLU A 298 0.52 -9.22 2.99
C GLU A 298 1.42 -9.88 4.05
N LEU A 299 1.45 -11.22 4.12
CA LEU A 299 2.40 -11.94 4.98
C LEU A 299 3.85 -11.64 4.58
N THR A 300 4.12 -11.60 3.27
CA THR A 300 5.46 -11.38 2.72
C THR A 300 5.93 -9.94 2.92
N HIS A 301 5.03 -8.95 2.97
CA HIS A 301 5.40 -7.58 3.34
C HIS A 301 6.04 -7.49 4.74
N GLY A 302 5.78 -8.44 5.64
CA GLY A 302 6.51 -8.55 6.90
C GLY A 302 8.01 -8.81 6.73
N PHE A 303 8.45 -9.23 5.55
CA PHE A 303 9.79 -9.70 5.25
C PHE A 303 10.36 -9.13 3.95
N ASP A 304 9.69 -8.18 3.29
CA ASP A 304 10.21 -7.52 2.09
C ASP A 304 11.41 -6.58 2.41
N ASP A 305 11.86 -5.79 1.44
CA ASP A 305 13.01 -4.88 1.60
C ASP A 305 12.83 -3.84 2.72
N GLN A 306 11.59 -3.46 3.04
CA GLN A 306 11.25 -2.50 4.10
C GLN A 306 10.82 -3.21 5.38
N GLY A 307 9.87 -4.15 5.28
CA GLY A 307 9.29 -4.86 6.40
C GLY A 307 10.29 -5.67 7.19
N ARG A 308 11.32 -6.25 6.54
CA ARG A 308 12.40 -6.95 7.26
C ARG A 308 13.13 -6.05 8.28
N GLN A 309 13.05 -4.74 8.14
CA GLN A 309 13.76 -3.78 8.99
C GLN A 309 13.00 -3.50 10.30
N PHE A 310 11.79 -4.03 10.43
CA PHE A 310 10.98 -3.95 11.65
C PHE A 310 11.01 -5.30 12.38
N ASP A 311 11.18 -5.27 13.70
CA ASP A 311 11.11 -6.47 14.53
C ASP A 311 9.67 -6.94 14.78
N ALA A 312 9.49 -7.98 15.59
CA ALA A 312 8.20 -8.57 15.92
C ALA A 312 7.23 -7.60 16.63
N ASP A 313 7.77 -6.62 17.36
CA ASP A 313 7.00 -5.63 18.11
C ASP A 313 6.64 -4.38 17.26
N GLY A 314 7.19 -4.31 16.04
CA GLY A 314 7.00 -3.21 15.10
C GLY A 314 8.01 -2.07 15.26
N ASN A 315 9.15 -2.30 15.91
CA ASN A 315 10.20 -1.30 16.03
C ASN A 315 11.16 -1.38 14.83
N LEU A 316 11.55 -0.22 14.30
CA LEU A 316 12.62 -0.14 13.30
C LEU A 316 13.95 -0.55 13.95
N LYS A 317 14.39 -1.77 13.68
CA LYS A 317 15.52 -2.43 14.34
C LYS A 317 16.09 -3.50 13.42
N ASP A 318 17.40 -3.49 13.23
CA ASP A 318 18.08 -4.59 12.54
C ASP A 318 18.15 -5.84 13.43
N TRP A 319 17.53 -6.92 12.96
CA TRP A 319 17.50 -8.23 13.62
C TRP A 319 18.14 -9.33 12.77
N TRP A 320 18.76 -8.96 11.65
CA TRP A 320 19.45 -9.87 10.74
C TRP A 320 20.95 -9.84 11.01
N THR A 321 21.62 -10.95 10.69
CA THR A 321 23.08 -10.90 10.51
C THR A 321 23.42 -10.14 9.23
N LYS A 322 24.62 -9.55 9.18
CA LYS A 322 25.11 -8.85 7.99
C LYS A 322 25.17 -9.78 6.78
N GLU A 323 25.59 -11.03 6.99
CA GLU A 323 25.70 -12.05 5.95
C GLU A 323 24.34 -12.40 5.35
N ASP A 324 23.30 -12.57 6.18
CA ASP A 324 21.95 -12.85 5.71
C ASP A 324 21.36 -11.65 4.97
N ALA A 325 21.61 -10.43 5.44
CA ALA A 325 21.17 -9.20 4.78
C ALA A 325 21.79 -9.05 3.38
N GLU A 326 23.08 -9.33 3.22
CA GLU A 326 23.77 -9.31 1.91
C GLU A 326 23.26 -10.41 0.96
N LYS A 327 22.93 -11.60 1.47
CA LYS A 327 22.33 -12.66 0.65
C LYS A 327 20.93 -12.29 0.18
N PHE A 328 20.11 -11.69 1.05
CA PHE A 328 18.79 -11.20 0.67
C PHE A 328 18.87 -10.06 -0.34
N LYS A 329 19.82 -9.13 -0.17
CA LYS A 329 20.10 -8.09 -1.16
C LYS A 329 20.42 -8.69 -2.53
N LYS A 330 21.33 -9.67 -2.61
CA LYS A 330 21.67 -10.35 -3.88
C LYS A 330 20.46 -11.03 -4.53
N LYS A 331 19.59 -11.67 -3.73
CA LYS A 331 18.37 -12.31 -4.25
C LYS A 331 17.36 -11.29 -4.76
N THR A 332 17.19 -10.17 -4.05
CA THR A 332 16.28 -9.08 -4.44
C THR A 332 16.79 -8.28 -5.64
N GLU A 333 18.11 -8.18 -5.85
CA GLU A 333 18.71 -7.61 -7.07
C GLU A 333 18.28 -8.34 -8.36
N VAL A 334 18.03 -9.66 -8.28
CA VAL A 334 17.48 -10.42 -9.41
C VAL A 334 16.07 -9.93 -9.77
N VAL A 335 15.22 -9.68 -8.76
CA VAL A 335 13.87 -9.12 -8.94
C VAL A 335 13.95 -7.71 -9.54
N VAL A 336 14.82 -6.84 -9.00
CA VAL A 336 15.03 -5.48 -9.54
C VAL A 336 15.41 -5.56 -11.02
N LYS A 337 16.39 -6.39 -11.38
CA LYS A 337 16.86 -6.54 -12.76
C LYS A 337 15.78 -7.08 -13.68
N GLN A 338 15.00 -8.07 -13.23
CA GLN A 338 13.89 -8.63 -13.99
C GLN A 338 12.88 -7.52 -14.34
N PHE A 339 12.42 -6.77 -13.34
CA PHE A 339 11.37 -5.78 -13.53
C PHE A 339 11.86 -4.53 -14.29
N ASN A 340 13.12 -4.13 -14.14
CA ASN A 340 13.72 -3.10 -15.00
C ASN A 340 13.68 -3.44 -16.51
N GLY A 341 13.56 -4.73 -16.85
CA GLY A 341 13.43 -5.18 -18.24
C GLY A 341 12.02 -5.05 -18.81
N TYR A 342 11.01 -4.72 -17.99
CA TYR A 342 9.62 -4.66 -18.43
C TYR A 342 9.23 -3.27 -18.95
N GLN A 343 8.59 -3.27 -20.13
CA GLN A 343 8.25 -2.07 -20.89
C GLN A 343 6.75 -2.02 -21.16
N PRO A 344 5.92 -1.41 -20.28
CA PRO A 344 4.47 -1.28 -20.50
C PRO A 344 4.10 -0.29 -21.61
N LEU A 345 4.95 0.72 -21.88
CA LEU A 345 4.77 1.69 -22.95
C LEU A 345 6.07 1.84 -23.75
N PRO A 346 6.02 2.20 -25.04
CA PRO A 346 7.23 2.40 -25.84
C PRO A 346 8.19 3.41 -25.18
N GLY A 347 9.41 2.95 -24.88
CA GLY A 347 10.46 3.75 -24.25
C GLY A 347 10.33 3.93 -22.72
N GLU A 348 9.24 3.49 -22.09
CA GLU A 348 9.01 3.64 -20.66
C GLU A 348 9.10 2.28 -19.96
N TYR A 349 9.97 2.19 -18.94
CA TYR A 349 10.28 0.95 -18.25
C TYR A 349 9.78 0.98 -16.81
N VAL A 350 9.45 -0.20 -16.26
CA VAL A 350 9.19 -0.33 -14.83
C VAL A 350 10.47 -0.02 -14.07
N ASN A 351 10.35 0.78 -12.99
CA ASN A 351 11.45 0.99 -12.06
C ASN A 351 11.44 -0.13 -11.00
N GLY A 352 12.22 -1.18 -11.23
CA GLY A 352 12.29 -2.36 -10.36
C GLY A 352 12.76 -2.06 -8.93
N SER A 353 13.45 -0.95 -8.69
CA SER A 353 13.81 -0.49 -7.33
C SER A 353 12.64 0.19 -6.63
N LEU A 354 11.81 0.94 -7.36
CA LEU A 354 10.58 1.52 -6.83
C LEU A 354 9.57 0.42 -6.47
N THR A 355 9.47 -0.60 -7.32
CA THR A 355 8.48 -1.66 -7.18
C THR A 355 8.95 -2.89 -6.41
N LEU A 356 10.11 -2.80 -5.76
CA LEU A 356 10.79 -3.97 -5.20
C LEU A 356 9.95 -4.71 -4.15
N GLY A 357 9.44 -4.00 -3.14
CA GLY A 357 8.67 -4.61 -2.05
C GLY A 357 7.43 -5.33 -2.57
N GLU A 358 6.69 -4.69 -3.46
CA GLU A 358 5.49 -5.26 -4.10
C GLU A 358 5.82 -6.51 -4.94
N ASN A 359 6.92 -6.48 -5.68
CA ASN A 359 7.34 -7.61 -6.50
C ASN A 359 7.84 -8.79 -5.65
N ILE A 360 8.51 -8.52 -4.53
CA ILE A 360 8.87 -9.56 -3.54
C ILE A 360 7.60 -10.15 -2.94
N ALA A 361 6.64 -9.30 -2.56
CA ALA A 361 5.38 -9.71 -1.95
C ALA A 361 4.50 -10.51 -2.91
N ASP A 362 4.40 -10.14 -4.18
CA ASP A 362 3.70 -10.92 -5.20
C ASP A 362 4.31 -12.32 -5.39
N LEU A 363 5.64 -12.39 -5.53
CA LEU A 363 6.33 -13.66 -5.75
C LEU A 363 6.27 -14.57 -4.52
N GLY A 364 6.58 -14.02 -3.34
CA GLY A 364 6.49 -14.75 -2.08
C GLY A 364 5.07 -15.19 -1.80
N GLY A 365 4.11 -14.27 -1.93
CA GLY A 365 2.70 -14.53 -1.67
C GLY A 365 2.11 -15.62 -2.55
N LEU A 366 2.41 -15.61 -3.85
CA LEU A 366 1.93 -16.63 -4.77
C LEU A 366 2.59 -18.00 -4.52
N THR A 367 3.88 -18.02 -4.16
CA THR A 367 4.60 -19.26 -3.81
C THR A 367 4.05 -19.88 -2.52
N ILE A 368 3.88 -19.08 -1.47
CA ILE A 368 3.31 -19.50 -0.18
C ILE A 368 1.87 -19.99 -0.37
N ALA A 369 1.06 -19.27 -1.16
CA ALA A 369 -0.32 -19.66 -1.43
C ALA A 369 -0.42 -20.99 -2.18
N TYR A 370 0.47 -21.25 -3.14
CA TYR A 370 0.51 -22.52 -3.86
C TYR A 370 0.86 -23.68 -2.92
N GLU A 371 1.87 -23.52 -2.05
CA GLU A 371 2.24 -24.53 -1.06
C GLU A 371 1.12 -24.78 -0.05
N ALA A 372 0.51 -23.71 0.48
CA ALA A 372 -0.62 -23.79 1.41
C ALA A 372 -1.84 -24.48 0.77
N TRP A 373 -2.09 -24.22 -0.51
CA TRP A 373 -3.14 -24.89 -1.26
C TRP A 373 -2.84 -26.39 -1.42
N LYS A 374 -1.65 -26.77 -1.89
CA LYS A 374 -1.31 -28.20 -2.04
C LYS A 374 -1.47 -28.97 -0.72
N LYS A 375 -1.04 -28.39 0.40
CA LYS A 375 -1.23 -28.94 1.75
C LYS A 375 -2.69 -29.05 2.14
N SER A 376 -3.51 -28.04 1.85
CA SER A 376 -4.94 -28.08 2.17
C SER A 376 -5.72 -29.12 1.38
N GLN A 377 -5.13 -29.67 0.30
CA GLN A 377 -5.70 -30.77 -0.49
C GLN A 377 -5.22 -32.16 -0.03
N GLU A 378 -4.24 -32.27 0.88
CA GLU A 378 -3.77 -33.57 1.37
C GLU A 378 -4.91 -34.34 2.06
N GLY A 379 -5.09 -35.61 1.68
CA GLY A 379 -6.17 -36.46 2.19
C GLY A 379 -7.57 -36.14 1.64
N LYS A 380 -7.74 -35.07 0.85
CA LYS A 380 -8.99 -34.78 0.14
C LYS A 380 -9.03 -35.54 -1.19
N LYS A 381 -10.25 -35.83 -1.67
CA LYS A 381 -10.45 -36.39 -3.01
C LYS A 381 -10.01 -35.36 -4.04
N GLU A 382 -9.19 -35.78 -5.00
CA GLU A 382 -8.72 -34.91 -6.07
C GLU A 382 -9.92 -34.35 -6.85
N VAL A 383 -10.00 -33.01 -6.90
CA VAL A 383 -10.94 -32.31 -7.76
C VAL A 383 -10.42 -32.48 -9.18
N GLY A 384 -11.21 -33.11 -10.06
CA GLY A 384 -10.83 -33.28 -11.45
C GLY A 384 -10.73 -31.96 -12.23
N LYS A 385 -10.76 -32.06 -13.55
CA LYS A 385 -10.85 -30.88 -14.40
C LYS A 385 -12.19 -30.17 -14.20
N ILE A 386 -12.15 -28.85 -14.09
CA ILE A 386 -13.31 -27.96 -14.14
C ILE A 386 -13.09 -27.05 -15.33
N ASP A 387 -14.07 -26.98 -16.23
CA ASP A 387 -13.98 -26.23 -17.50
C ASP A 387 -12.73 -26.54 -18.33
N GLY A 388 -12.27 -27.80 -18.28
CA GLY A 388 -11.09 -28.27 -19.01
C GLY A 388 -9.74 -28.00 -18.33
N PHE A 389 -9.71 -27.25 -17.23
CA PHE A 389 -8.48 -26.88 -16.50
C PHE A 389 -8.23 -27.79 -15.30
N THR A 390 -6.98 -28.20 -15.10
CA THR A 390 -6.55 -28.91 -13.88
C THR A 390 -6.61 -27.98 -12.66
N PRO A 391 -6.63 -28.51 -11.43
CA PRO A 391 -6.59 -27.66 -10.22
C PRO A 391 -5.40 -26.71 -10.21
N GLU A 392 -4.20 -27.15 -10.58
CA GLU A 392 -3.01 -26.29 -10.67
C GLU A 392 -3.19 -25.17 -11.69
N GLN A 393 -3.78 -25.45 -12.86
CA GLN A 393 -4.06 -24.43 -13.87
C GLN A 393 -5.06 -23.39 -13.33
N ARG A 394 -6.09 -23.85 -12.60
CA ARG A 394 -7.11 -22.97 -11.98
C ARG A 394 -6.53 -22.08 -10.89
N PHE A 395 -5.56 -22.56 -10.11
CA PHE A 395 -4.82 -21.72 -9.17
C PHE A 395 -4.16 -20.53 -9.89
N PHE A 396 -3.39 -20.78 -10.95
CA PHE A 396 -2.74 -19.70 -11.68
C PHE A 396 -3.73 -18.80 -12.44
N LEU A 397 -4.88 -19.35 -12.88
CA LEU A 397 -5.97 -18.54 -13.42
C LEU A 397 -6.58 -17.62 -12.35
N GLY A 398 -6.74 -18.09 -11.11
CA GLY A 398 -7.18 -17.26 -9.98
C GLY A 398 -6.30 -16.03 -9.83
N TRP A 399 -4.97 -16.21 -9.82
CA TRP A 399 -4.01 -15.09 -9.77
C TRP A 399 -4.10 -14.17 -10.98
N ALA A 400 -4.16 -14.72 -12.19
CA ALA A 400 -4.24 -13.90 -13.40
C ALA A 400 -5.54 -13.06 -13.45
N GLN A 401 -6.65 -13.59 -12.92
CA GLN A 401 -7.95 -12.93 -12.97
C GLN A 401 -8.08 -11.75 -12.01
N VAL A 402 -7.43 -11.78 -10.84
CA VAL A 402 -7.47 -10.65 -9.89
C VAL A 402 -6.75 -9.40 -10.45
N TRP A 403 -5.82 -9.60 -11.39
CA TRP A 403 -5.06 -8.54 -12.06
C TRP A 403 -5.64 -8.11 -13.42
N ARG A 404 -6.90 -8.41 -13.69
CA ARG A 404 -7.56 -8.01 -14.94
C ARG A 404 -7.85 -6.51 -14.96
N VAL A 405 -6.85 -5.74 -15.37
CA VAL A 405 -6.91 -4.28 -15.47
C VAL A 405 -6.53 -3.85 -16.89
N ASN A 406 -7.20 -2.82 -17.40
CA ASN A 406 -6.80 -2.11 -18.61
C ASN A 406 -6.68 -0.62 -18.29
N GLU A 407 -5.48 -0.07 -18.48
CA GLU A 407 -5.15 1.30 -18.10
C GLU A 407 -4.95 2.19 -19.33
N ARG A 408 -5.19 3.48 -19.17
CA ARG A 408 -4.90 4.48 -20.20
C ARG A 408 -3.39 4.80 -20.19
N PRO A 409 -2.76 5.05 -21.35
CA PRO A 409 -1.33 5.36 -21.42
C PRO A 409 -0.90 6.52 -20.52
N GLU A 410 -1.73 7.56 -20.38
CA GLU A 410 -1.46 8.71 -19.50
C GLU A 410 -1.37 8.27 -18.03
N SER A 411 -2.33 7.47 -17.58
CA SER A 411 -2.34 6.92 -16.22
C SER A 411 -1.20 5.94 -15.99
N THR A 412 -0.92 5.04 -16.94
CA THR A 412 0.23 4.12 -16.86
C THR A 412 1.54 4.89 -16.76
N LYS A 413 1.75 5.95 -17.55
CA LYS A 413 2.95 6.80 -17.47
C LYS A 413 3.07 7.48 -16.11
N GLN A 414 1.98 7.99 -15.56
CA GLN A 414 1.98 8.56 -14.21
C GLN A 414 2.35 7.51 -13.17
N ARG A 415 1.71 6.34 -13.19
CA ARG A 415 1.91 5.25 -12.22
C ARG A 415 3.33 4.70 -12.23
N LEU A 416 3.97 4.59 -13.40
CA LEU A 416 5.39 4.21 -13.52
C LEU A 416 6.35 5.08 -12.69
N ILE A 417 5.97 6.32 -12.42
CA ILE A 417 6.79 7.29 -11.67
C ILE A 417 6.40 7.32 -10.19
N THR A 418 5.14 7.04 -9.86
CA THR A 418 4.58 7.32 -8.53
C THR A 418 4.14 6.10 -7.73
N ASP A 419 3.77 5.02 -8.40
CA ASP A 419 3.18 3.83 -7.77
C ASP A 419 4.27 2.80 -7.45
N PRO A 420 4.37 2.30 -6.20
CA PRO A 420 5.25 1.19 -5.89
C PRO A 420 4.78 -0.13 -6.51
N HIS A 421 3.56 -0.25 -7.03
CA HIS A 421 3.12 -1.48 -7.68
C HIS A 421 3.57 -1.52 -9.15
N SER A 422 4.06 -2.68 -9.58
CA SER A 422 4.23 -2.95 -11.00
C SER A 422 2.88 -2.88 -11.74
N PRO A 423 2.84 -2.51 -13.03
CA PRO A 423 1.63 -2.62 -13.85
C PRO A 423 1.05 -4.04 -13.78
N ALA A 424 -0.28 -4.15 -13.77
CA ALA A 424 -0.99 -5.41 -13.46
C ALA A 424 -0.51 -6.62 -14.29
N MET A 425 -0.24 -6.43 -15.60
CA MET A 425 0.28 -7.49 -16.46
C MET A 425 1.63 -8.06 -16.00
N PHE A 426 2.48 -7.24 -15.38
CA PHE A 426 3.77 -7.67 -14.85
C PHE A 426 3.68 -8.22 -13.43
N ARG A 427 2.64 -7.87 -12.67
CA ARG A 427 2.26 -8.59 -11.43
C ARG A 427 1.75 -10.00 -11.72
N VAL A 428 1.17 -10.23 -12.89
CA VAL A 428 0.88 -11.60 -13.38
C VAL A 428 2.16 -12.27 -13.88
N ASN A 429 2.78 -11.72 -14.92
CA ASN A 429 3.82 -12.43 -15.66
C ASN A 429 5.15 -12.54 -14.91
N GLY A 430 5.50 -11.54 -14.10
CA GLY A 430 6.76 -11.51 -13.34
C GLY A 430 6.86 -12.68 -12.37
N PRO A 431 5.98 -12.77 -11.36
CA PRO A 431 5.95 -13.89 -10.42
C PRO A 431 5.82 -15.26 -11.09
N LEU A 432 4.88 -15.43 -12.04
CA LEU A 432 4.66 -16.71 -12.73
C LEU A 432 5.91 -17.18 -13.49
N SER A 433 6.66 -16.25 -14.09
CA SER A 433 7.92 -16.59 -14.74
C SER A 433 9.00 -17.07 -13.78
N ASN A 434 8.84 -16.93 -12.47
CA ASN A 434 9.77 -17.44 -11.46
C ASN A 434 9.32 -18.77 -10.83
N MET A 435 8.14 -19.29 -11.18
CA MET A 435 7.55 -20.49 -10.55
C MET A 435 7.65 -21.73 -11.45
N PRO A 436 8.50 -22.72 -11.13
CA PRO A 436 8.55 -24.01 -11.84
C PRO A 436 7.20 -24.74 -11.89
N GLU A 437 6.37 -24.55 -10.87
CA GLU A 437 5.02 -25.10 -10.74
C GLU A 437 4.11 -24.63 -11.87
N PHE A 438 4.24 -23.36 -12.27
CA PHE A 438 3.50 -22.79 -13.40
C PHE A 438 3.90 -23.46 -14.72
N TYR A 439 5.21 -23.67 -14.92
CA TYR A 439 5.70 -24.36 -16.11
C TYR A 439 5.20 -25.79 -16.21
N LYS A 440 5.18 -26.51 -15.08
CA LYS A 440 4.65 -27.87 -15.00
C LYS A 440 3.15 -27.89 -15.31
N ALA A 441 2.38 -26.98 -14.72
CA ALA A 441 0.92 -26.93 -14.89
C ALA A 441 0.48 -26.65 -16.35
N TYR A 442 1.27 -25.86 -17.09
CA TYR A 442 0.98 -25.48 -18.48
C TYR A 442 1.89 -26.15 -19.53
N ASN A 443 2.77 -27.06 -19.11
CA ASN A 443 3.76 -27.71 -19.96
C ASN A 443 4.58 -26.70 -20.80
N ILE A 444 5.06 -25.64 -20.15
CA ILE A 444 5.80 -24.55 -20.80
C ILE A 444 7.18 -25.04 -21.22
N GLN A 445 7.51 -24.83 -22.50
CA GLN A 445 8.76 -25.30 -23.11
C GLN A 445 9.88 -24.25 -23.03
N PRO A 446 11.16 -24.67 -23.00
CA PRO A 446 12.31 -23.78 -23.16
C PRO A 446 12.17 -22.84 -24.36
N GLY A 447 12.52 -21.56 -24.17
CA GLY A 447 12.40 -20.51 -25.19
C GLY A 447 11.03 -19.83 -25.24
N SER A 448 10.04 -20.29 -24.47
CA SER A 448 8.76 -19.58 -24.32
C SER A 448 8.95 -18.22 -23.65
N LYS A 449 8.17 -17.21 -24.06
CA LYS A 449 8.25 -15.84 -23.50
C LYS A 449 8.01 -15.77 -21.98
N MET A 450 7.26 -16.73 -21.44
CA MET A 450 6.95 -16.82 -20.00
C MET A 450 7.99 -17.61 -19.21
N MET A 451 8.99 -18.20 -19.88
CA MET A 451 10.03 -18.97 -19.22
C MET A 451 11.31 -18.16 -19.08
N VAL A 452 11.86 -18.12 -17.87
CA VAL A 452 13.22 -17.63 -17.61
C VAL A 452 14.13 -18.81 -17.26
N ALA A 453 15.40 -18.69 -17.62
CA ALA A 453 16.41 -19.68 -17.29
C ALA A 453 16.50 -19.87 -15.77
N ASP A 454 16.74 -21.10 -15.31
CA ASP A 454 16.80 -21.45 -13.89
C ASP A 454 17.76 -20.57 -13.09
N SER A 455 18.92 -20.22 -13.68
CA SER A 455 19.92 -19.33 -13.08
C SER A 455 19.50 -17.86 -12.97
N LEU A 456 18.40 -17.47 -13.63
CA LEU A 456 17.84 -16.12 -13.64
C LEU A 456 16.51 -16.04 -12.88
N ARG A 457 16.01 -17.14 -12.31
CA ARG A 457 14.79 -17.12 -11.50
C ARG A 457 15.04 -16.45 -10.17
N ALA A 458 14.18 -15.50 -9.82
CA ALA A 458 14.10 -14.97 -8.48
C ALA A 458 13.50 -16.03 -7.54
N SER A 459 14.14 -16.24 -6.38
CA SER A 459 13.63 -17.10 -5.31
C SER A 459 14.16 -16.57 -3.98
N ILE A 460 13.23 -16.09 -3.14
CA ILE A 460 13.51 -15.39 -1.88
C ILE A 460 12.87 -16.14 -0.72
N TRP A 461 11.53 -16.08 -0.66
CA TRP A 461 10.68 -16.64 0.37
C TRP A 461 10.19 -18.01 -0.02
#